data_AF-A0A6B8VRJ3-F1
#
_entry.id   AF-A0A6B8VRJ3-F1
#
_cell.length_a   1.000
_cell.length_b   1.000
_cell.length_c   1.000
_cell.angle_alpha   90.00
_cell.angle_beta   90.00
_cell.angle_gamma   90.00
#
_symmetry.space_group_name_H-M   'P 1'
#
loop_
_entity.id
_entity.type
_entity.pdbx_description
1 polymer ?
#
loop_
_entity_poly.entity_id
_entity_poly.type
_entity_poly.pdbx_seq_one_letter_code
_entity_poly.pdbx_strand_id
1 'polypeptide(L)'
;MTWTLALAVTPSGIGAAKTGTSSVPETTGYFPELDRAVGFSAGGESTPTPEKTVLVVEVGIPSQQLKWFLGELIIAGIPTGTIQVRSDVEVLTTAFGGPVLLVDADRETMVPPSGTGGEPLHAGRAGEIVEDTGTKVLLVGHEDVRGRTLTAFRDLDPVVLDRSDVARLALENPTTGSLLSLDPAKDPVAVASRATNRSVTGYMTILVVALAVVLALSFLF
;
A
#
# COMPACT_ATOMS: atom_id res chain seq x y z
N MET A 1 -22.98 2.66 4.96
CA MET A 1 -21.97 2.79 6.03
C MET A 1 -20.61 2.83 5.36
N THR A 2 -19.70 3.66 5.83
CA THR A 2 -18.36 3.74 5.27
C THR A 2 -17.47 2.68 5.91
N TRP A 3 -16.45 2.23 5.17
CA TRP A 3 -15.49 1.24 5.62
C TRP A 3 -14.07 1.74 5.34
N THR A 4 -13.11 1.26 6.14
CA THR A 4 -11.69 1.62 6.00
C THR A 4 -10.90 0.38 5.57
N LEU A 5 -9.95 0.58 4.65
CA LEU A 5 -9.06 -0.46 4.16
C LEU A 5 -7.64 -0.19 4.67
N ALA A 6 -6.90 -1.24 5.05
CA ALA A 6 -5.46 -1.19 5.19
C ALA A 6 -4.79 -2.25 4.32
N LEU A 7 -3.67 -1.86 3.71
CA LEU A 7 -2.88 -2.70 2.82
C LEU A 7 -1.40 -2.59 3.22
N ALA A 8 -0.80 -3.72 3.62
CA ALA A 8 0.64 -3.83 3.82
C ALA A 8 1.28 -4.40 2.55
N VAL A 9 1.98 -3.54 1.81
CA VAL A 9 2.53 -3.89 0.50
C VAL A 9 3.96 -4.37 0.59
N THR A 10 4.26 -5.39 -0.19
CA THR A 10 5.60 -5.97 -0.35
C THR A 10 5.83 -6.33 -1.82
N PRO A 11 7.08 -6.60 -2.23
CA PRO A 11 7.34 -7.14 -3.57
C PRO A 11 6.66 -8.49 -3.84
N SER A 12 6.40 -9.30 -2.79
CA SER A 12 5.82 -10.65 -2.90
C SER A 12 4.29 -10.67 -2.85
N GLY A 13 3.65 -9.58 -2.43
CA GLY A 13 2.20 -9.49 -2.30
C GLY A 13 1.71 -8.46 -1.29
N ILE A 14 0.43 -8.55 -0.95
CA ILE A 14 -0.34 -7.52 -0.26
C ILE A 14 -1.10 -8.17 0.90
N GLY A 15 -0.69 -7.86 2.13
CA GLY A 15 -1.49 -8.15 3.31
C GLY A 15 -2.65 -7.15 3.41
N ALA A 16 -3.87 -7.61 3.62
CA ALA A 16 -5.04 -6.75 3.67
C ALA A 16 -5.86 -6.98 4.94
N ALA A 17 -6.38 -5.87 5.46
CA ALA A 17 -7.33 -5.85 6.57
C ALA A 17 -8.35 -4.74 6.33
N LYS A 18 -9.52 -4.85 6.93
CA LYS A 18 -10.56 -3.83 6.84
C LYS A 18 -11.26 -3.57 8.16
N THR A 19 -11.81 -2.38 8.30
CA THR A 19 -12.77 -2.05 9.34
C THR A 19 -14.08 -1.69 8.67
N GLY A 20 -15.02 -2.65 8.68
CA GLY A 20 -16.36 -2.49 8.15
C GLY A 20 -17.37 -2.18 9.24
N THR A 21 -18.57 -2.74 9.11
CA THR A 21 -19.72 -2.47 10.01
C THR A 21 -19.53 -2.92 11.46
N SER A 22 -18.67 -3.91 11.71
CA SER A 22 -18.36 -4.41 13.06
C SER A 22 -17.58 -3.40 13.90
N SER A 23 -16.99 -2.36 13.27
CA SER A 23 -16.04 -1.43 13.88
C SER A 23 -14.80 -2.08 14.52
N VAL A 24 -14.62 -3.38 14.30
CA VAL A 24 -13.44 -4.16 14.71
C VAL A 24 -12.64 -4.45 13.45
N PRO A 25 -11.35 -4.06 13.39
CA PRO A 25 -10.48 -4.42 12.29
C PRO A 25 -10.39 -5.93 12.12
N GLU A 26 -10.63 -6.42 10.91
CA GLU A 26 -10.53 -7.83 10.56
C GLU A 26 -9.52 -8.04 9.43
N THR A 27 -8.73 -9.10 9.57
CA THR A 27 -7.80 -9.54 8.53
C THR A 27 -8.60 -10.11 7.36
N THR A 28 -8.39 -9.54 6.17
CA THR A 28 -9.01 -10.04 4.94
C THR A 28 -8.19 -11.20 4.34
N GLY A 29 -6.86 -11.08 4.36
CA GLY A 29 -5.97 -12.11 3.84
C GLY A 29 -4.69 -11.56 3.22
N TYR A 30 -4.01 -12.40 2.43
CA TYR A 30 -2.82 -12.05 1.67
C TYR A 30 -3.08 -12.30 0.18
N PHE A 31 -2.73 -11.33 -0.67
CA PHE A 31 -3.08 -11.33 -2.09
C PHE A 31 -1.85 -11.04 -2.94
N PRO A 32 -1.73 -11.64 -4.15
CA PRO A 32 -0.62 -11.35 -5.05
C PRO A 32 -0.71 -9.95 -5.68
N GLU A 33 -1.92 -9.41 -5.81
CA GLU A 33 -2.20 -8.20 -6.57
C GLU A 33 -3.11 -7.25 -5.76
N LEU A 34 -2.92 -5.94 -5.99
CA LEU A 34 -3.59 -4.91 -5.20
C LEU A 34 -5.09 -4.82 -5.53
N ASP A 35 -5.46 -4.95 -6.80
CA ASP A 35 -6.85 -4.95 -7.26
C ASP A 35 -7.66 -6.10 -6.63
N ARG A 36 -7.05 -7.29 -6.50
CA ARG A 36 -7.64 -8.44 -5.80
C ARG A 36 -7.82 -8.18 -4.32
N ALA A 37 -6.82 -7.59 -3.67
CA ALA A 37 -6.91 -7.23 -2.25
C ALA A 37 -8.06 -6.25 -1.99
N VAL A 38 -8.18 -5.21 -2.83
CA VAL A 38 -9.25 -4.22 -2.77
C VAL A 38 -10.61 -4.86 -3.04
N GLY A 39 -10.74 -5.57 -4.16
CA GLY A 39 -12.00 -6.17 -4.59
C GLY A 39 -12.53 -7.22 -3.61
N PHE A 40 -11.64 -8.06 -3.05
CA PHE A 40 -12.02 -9.03 -2.04
C PHE A 40 -12.42 -8.33 -0.72
N SER A 41 -11.66 -7.32 -0.28
CA SER A 41 -11.97 -6.59 0.95
C SER A 41 -13.31 -5.83 0.87
N ALA A 42 -13.66 -5.32 -0.31
CA ALA A 42 -14.95 -4.68 -0.55
C ALA A 42 -16.14 -5.65 -0.46
N GLY A 43 -15.91 -6.97 -0.47
CA GLY A 43 -16.94 -7.98 -0.30
C GLY A 43 -17.73 -7.78 1.00
N GLY A 44 -19.06 -7.70 0.87
CA GLY A 44 -19.98 -7.49 2.00
C GLY A 44 -20.16 -6.05 2.44
N GLU A 45 -19.43 -5.09 1.85
CA GLU A 45 -19.57 -3.67 2.17
C GLU A 45 -20.65 -2.98 1.32
N SER A 46 -21.21 -1.89 1.84
CA SER A 46 -22.26 -1.14 1.14
C SER A 46 -21.76 -0.31 -0.04
N THR A 47 -20.45 -0.07 -0.13
CA THR A 47 -19.81 0.65 -1.23
C THR A 47 -18.56 -0.10 -1.70
N PRO A 48 -18.26 -0.12 -3.01
CA PRO A 48 -17.06 -0.78 -3.52
C PRO A 48 -15.77 -0.02 -3.14
N THR A 49 -15.90 1.27 -2.82
CA THR A 49 -14.76 2.13 -2.47
C THR A 49 -14.76 2.41 -0.96
N PRO A 50 -13.62 2.24 -0.27
CA PRO A 50 -13.46 2.62 1.12
C PRO A 50 -13.41 4.14 1.30
N GLU A 51 -13.84 4.63 2.46
CA GLU A 51 -13.76 6.05 2.82
C GLU A 51 -12.31 6.48 3.09
N LYS A 52 -11.51 5.58 3.67
CA LYS A 52 -10.09 5.79 3.95
C LYS A 52 -9.31 4.52 3.63
N THR A 53 -8.12 4.70 3.06
CA THR A 53 -7.18 3.61 2.80
C THR A 53 -5.85 3.91 3.48
N VAL A 54 -5.33 2.99 4.27
CA VAL A 54 -4.00 3.06 4.86
C VAL A 54 -3.06 2.15 4.07
N LEU A 55 -2.13 2.75 3.34
CA LEU A 55 -1.08 2.03 2.62
C LEU A 55 0.16 1.94 3.52
N VAL A 56 0.41 0.75 4.06
CA VAL A 56 1.60 0.44 4.85
C VAL A 56 2.70 -0.02 3.91
N VAL A 57 3.80 0.73 3.87
CA VAL A 57 4.97 0.47 3.01
C VAL A 57 6.19 0.16 3.85
N GLU A 58 7.17 -0.50 3.26
CA GLU A 58 8.47 -0.68 3.89
C GLU A 58 9.14 0.68 4.20
N VAL A 59 9.87 0.74 5.32
CA VAL A 59 10.86 1.81 5.52
C VAL A 59 11.88 1.82 4.38
N GLY A 60 12.11 3.00 3.82
CA GLY A 60 13.10 3.19 2.75
C GLY A 60 12.64 2.76 1.36
N ILE A 61 11.33 2.55 1.15
CA ILE A 61 10.78 2.21 -0.17
C ILE A 61 11.25 3.22 -1.25
N PRO A 62 11.74 2.76 -2.41
CA PRO A 62 12.08 3.65 -3.51
C PRO A 62 10.87 4.46 -3.98
N SER A 63 11.05 5.76 -4.24
CA SER A 63 9.96 6.65 -4.66
C SER A 63 9.21 6.16 -5.91
N GLN A 64 9.90 5.49 -6.83
CA GLN A 64 9.27 4.90 -8.02
C GLN A 64 8.31 3.76 -7.66
N GLN A 65 8.69 2.91 -6.69
CA GLN A 65 7.88 1.80 -6.24
C GLN A 65 6.67 2.28 -5.42
N LEU A 66 6.85 3.31 -4.59
CA LEU A 66 5.72 3.97 -3.93
C LEU A 66 4.73 4.54 -4.95
N LYS A 67 5.23 5.27 -5.96
CA LYS A 67 4.39 5.81 -7.05
C LYS A 67 3.65 4.70 -7.80
N TRP A 68 4.28 3.54 -7.99
CA TRP A 68 3.64 2.36 -8.58
C TRP A 68 2.46 1.89 -7.75
N PHE A 69 2.63 1.62 -6.44
CA PHE A 69 1.54 1.18 -5.57
C PHE A 69 0.40 2.19 -5.48
N LEU A 70 0.71 3.49 -5.45
CA LEU A 70 -0.30 4.54 -5.50
C LEU A 70 -1.06 4.55 -6.83
N GLY A 71 -0.36 4.33 -7.95
CA GLY A 71 -0.98 4.18 -9.26
C GLY A 71 -1.96 3.00 -9.32
N GLU A 72 -1.55 1.85 -8.79
CA GLU A 72 -2.40 0.65 -8.71
C GLU A 72 -3.66 0.89 -7.87
N LEU A 73 -3.55 1.63 -6.76
CA LEU A 73 -4.71 2.02 -5.96
C LEU A 73 -5.70 2.89 -6.74
N ILE A 74 -5.18 3.86 -7.50
CA ILE A 74 -6.01 4.72 -8.34
C ILE A 74 -6.73 3.90 -9.43
N ILE A 75 -6.02 2.96 -10.06
CA ILE A 75 -6.60 2.05 -11.06
C ILE A 75 -7.68 1.16 -10.43
N ALA A 76 -7.47 0.70 -9.19
CA ALA A 76 -8.46 -0.04 -8.41
C ALA A 76 -9.64 0.84 -7.92
N GLY A 77 -9.68 2.12 -8.27
CA GLY A 77 -10.79 3.03 -7.96
C GLY A 77 -10.70 3.69 -6.58
N ILE A 78 -9.52 3.67 -5.94
CA ILE A 78 -9.26 4.34 -4.65
C ILE A 78 -8.84 5.79 -4.91
N PRO A 79 -9.59 6.80 -4.41
CA PRO A 79 -9.22 8.20 -4.58
C PRO A 79 -7.95 8.56 -3.80
N THR A 80 -7.05 9.35 -4.40
CA THR A 80 -5.77 9.71 -3.77
C THR A 80 -5.92 10.44 -2.44
N GLY A 81 -6.92 11.31 -2.33
CA GLY A 81 -7.19 12.08 -1.11
C GLY A 81 -7.68 11.23 0.08
N THR A 82 -7.99 9.96 -0.14
CA THR A 82 -8.37 9.03 0.94
C THR A 82 -7.22 8.11 1.37
N ILE A 83 -6.05 8.21 0.72
CA ILE A 83 -4.89 7.36 0.98
C ILE A 83 -3.97 8.02 2.00
N GLN A 84 -3.73 7.32 3.11
CA GLN A 84 -2.70 7.61 4.09
C GLN A 84 -1.55 6.63 3.91
N VAL A 85 -0.33 7.12 3.71
CA VAL A 85 0.86 6.27 3.66
C VAL A 85 1.52 6.24 5.03
N ARG A 86 1.85 5.04 5.51
CA ARG A 86 2.57 4.82 6.76
C ARG A 86 3.69 3.82 6.52
N SER A 87 4.80 3.92 7.24
CA SER A 87 5.80 2.86 7.19
C SER A 87 5.41 1.70 8.12
N ASP A 88 5.88 0.50 7.81
CA ASP A 88 5.76 -0.67 8.68
C ASP A 88 6.34 -0.40 10.07
N VAL A 89 7.54 0.19 10.17
CA VAL A 89 8.15 0.56 11.46
C VAL A 89 7.30 1.57 12.21
N GLU A 90 6.67 2.55 11.55
CA GLU A 90 5.76 3.50 12.20
C GLU A 90 4.53 2.79 12.79
N VAL A 91 3.90 1.92 12.01
CA VAL A 91 2.74 1.12 12.44
C VAL A 91 3.10 0.27 13.64
N LEU A 92 4.22 -0.46 13.56
CA LEU A 92 4.66 -1.39 14.59
C LEU A 92 5.11 -0.65 15.86
N THR A 93 5.87 0.43 15.75
CA THR A 93 6.27 1.27 16.89
C THR A 93 5.03 1.81 17.63
N THR A 94 4.01 2.25 16.87
CA THR A 94 2.74 2.73 17.46
C THR A 94 2.00 1.60 18.16
N ALA A 95 1.87 0.44 17.50
CA ALA A 95 1.13 -0.71 18.01
C ALA A 95 1.75 -1.33 19.28
N PHE A 96 3.08 -1.31 19.39
CA PHE A 96 3.80 -1.91 20.51
C PHE A 96 4.21 -0.87 21.57
N GLY A 97 3.89 0.41 21.38
CA GLY A 97 4.06 1.47 22.38
C GLY A 97 5.52 1.85 22.68
N GLY A 98 6.45 1.55 21.76
CA GLY A 98 7.88 1.78 21.98
C GLY A 98 8.75 1.39 20.77
N PRO A 99 10.06 1.65 20.86
CA PRO A 99 11.02 1.29 19.81
C PRO A 99 10.96 -0.21 19.49
N VAL A 100 10.97 -0.56 18.19
CA VAL A 100 10.93 -1.95 17.71
C VAL A 100 12.12 -2.22 16.77
N LEU A 101 12.65 -3.45 16.83
CA LEU A 101 13.54 -3.99 15.81
C LEU A 101 12.70 -4.81 14.84
N LEU A 102 12.50 -4.29 13.62
CA LEU A 102 11.80 -5.03 12.57
C LEU A 102 12.79 -5.96 11.87
N VAL A 103 12.42 -7.23 11.73
CA VAL A 103 13.14 -8.26 10.99
C VAL A 103 12.24 -8.69 9.83
N ASP A 104 12.64 -8.36 8.60
CA ASP A 104 11.89 -8.65 7.39
C ASP A 104 12.49 -9.87 6.68
N ALA A 105 11.82 -11.02 6.83
CA ALA A 105 12.23 -12.27 6.23
C ALA A 105 12.04 -12.31 4.71
N ASP A 106 11.12 -11.53 4.14
CA ASP A 106 10.90 -11.49 2.68
C ASP A 106 12.06 -10.81 1.96
N ARG A 107 12.69 -9.84 2.63
CA ARG A 107 13.75 -9.00 2.07
C ARG A 107 15.14 -9.34 2.54
N GLU A 108 15.24 -10.25 3.50
CA GLU A 108 16.48 -10.55 4.20
C GLU A 108 17.13 -9.28 4.80
N THR A 109 16.32 -8.39 5.38
CA THR A 109 16.77 -7.18 6.08
C THR A 109 16.25 -7.08 7.52
N MET A 110 16.88 -6.23 8.31
CA MET A 110 16.36 -5.75 9.59
C MET A 110 16.40 -4.22 9.65
N VAL A 111 15.49 -3.61 10.40
CA VAL A 111 15.39 -2.16 10.59
C VAL A 111 15.47 -1.86 12.08
N PRO A 112 16.58 -1.28 12.57
CA PRO A 112 16.73 -0.87 13.96
C PRO A 112 15.73 0.22 14.37
N PRO A 113 15.48 0.43 15.67
CA PRO A 113 14.44 1.36 16.14
C PRO A 113 14.57 2.83 15.67
N SER A 114 15.79 3.28 15.40
CA SER A 114 16.07 4.63 14.87
C SER A 114 16.55 4.59 13.41
N GLY A 115 16.44 3.44 12.75
CA GLY A 115 16.88 3.22 11.39
C GLY A 115 15.94 3.89 10.40
N THR A 116 16.49 4.67 9.49
CA THR A 116 15.74 5.23 8.33
C THR A 116 15.83 4.32 7.10
N GLY A 117 16.44 3.14 7.23
CA GLY A 117 16.66 2.17 6.17
C GLY A 117 16.97 0.78 6.74
N GLY A 118 16.83 -0.24 5.91
CA GLY A 118 17.15 -1.62 6.28
C GLY A 118 18.65 -1.90 6.21
N GLU A 119 19.16 -2.67 7.17
CA GLU A 119 20.47 -3.31 7.14
C GLU A 119 20.31 -4.83 6.88
N PRO A 120 21.34 -5.53 6.38
CA PRO A 120 21.26 -6.98 6.15
C PRO A 120 20.94 -7.76 7.43
N LEU A 121 20.20 -8.88 7.30
CA LEU A 121 19.90 -9.73 8.45
C LEU A 121 21.17 -10.23 9.15
N HIS A 122 21.26 -9.96 10.45
CA HIS A 122 22.34 -10.47 11.27
C HIS A 122 21.89 -10.68 12.72
N ALA A 123 21.70 -11.93 13.14
CA ALA A 123 21.18 -12.27 14.47
C ALA A 123 22.07 -11.76 15.63
N GLY A 124 23.39 -11.84 15.51
CA GLY A 124 24.31 -11.29 16.52
C GLY A 124 24.13 -9.78 16.73
N ARG A 125 24.14 -9.00 15.63
CA ARG A 125 23.86 -7.56 15.66
C ARG A 125 22.47 -7.23 16.21
N ALA A 126 21.46 -8.03 15.88
CA ALA A 126 20.13 -7.90 16.46
C ALA A 126 20.14 -8.11 17.98
N GLY A 127 20.91 -9.09 18.47
CA GLY A 127 21.14 -9.31 19.89
C GLY A 127 21.77 -8.10 20.58
N GLU A 128 22.82 -7.52 20.00
CA GLU A 128 23.44 -6.29 20.51
C GLU A 128 22.42 -5.14 20.62
N ILE A 129 21.59 -4.94 19.58
CA ILE A 129 20.56 -3.89 19.59
C ILE A 129 19.54 -4.13 20.69
N VAL A 130 19.08 -5.37 20.86
CA VAL A 130 18.11 -5.73 21.91
C VAL A 130 18.71 -5.55 23.30
N GLU A 131 19.96 -5.95 23.52
CA GLU A 131 20.67 -5.75 24.78
C GLU A 131 20.85 -4.27 25.12
N ASP A 132 21.24 -3.45 24.13
CA ASP A 132 21.50 -2.02 24.31
C ASP A 132 20.22 -1.20 24.52
N THR A 133 19.12 -1.56 23.85
CA THR A 133 17.92 -0.72 23.77
C THR A 133 16.70 -1.28 24.48
N GLY A 134 16.70 -2.58 24.83
CA GLY A 134 15.52 -3.27 25.33
C GLY A 134 14.36 -3.34 24.33
N THR A 135 14.65 -3.15 23.03
CA THR A 135 13.65 -3.14 21.98
C THR A 135 13.02 -4.51 21.77
N LYS A 136 11.74 -4.52 21.36
CA LYS A 136 11.05 -5.75 20.98
C LYS A 136 11.41 -6.14 19.54
N VAL A 137 11.71 -7.41 19.33
CA VAL A 137 11.96 -7.96 17.99
C VAL A 137 10.64 -8.38 17.35
N LEU A 138 10.38 -7.88 16.14
CA LEU A 138 9.21 -8.20 15.36
C LEU A 138 9.65 -8.86 14.06
N LEU A 139 9.22 -10.10 13.84
CA LEU A 139 9.54 -10.87 12.64
C LEU A 139 8.34 -10.84 11.69
N VAL A 140 8.51 -10.17 10.56
CA VAL A 140 7.51 -10.11 9.49
C VAL A 140 8.00 -10.88 8.28
N GLY A 141 7.08 -11.53 7.57
CA GLY A 141 7.36 -12.16 6.27
C GLY A 141 6.42 -13.29 5.97
N HIS A 142 6.42 -13.77 4.73
CA HIS A 142 5.62 -14.91 4.29
C HIS A 142 6.06 -16.21 4.99
N GLU A 143 5.11 -17.09 5.33
CA GLU A 143 5.36 -18.31 6.11
C GLU A 143 6.48 -19.18 5.50
N ASP A 144 6.46 -19.36 4.18
CA ASP A 144 7.43 -20.17 3.42
C ASP A 144 8.89 -19.74 3.59
N VAL A 145 9.16 -18.43 3.72
CA VAL A 145 10.53 -17.89 3.86
C VAL A 145 10.91 -17.64 5.31
N ARG A 146 9.92 -17.36 6.16
CA ARG A 146 10.12 -16.95 7.55
C ARG A 146 10.74 -18.03 8.43
N GLY A 147 10.54 -19.32 8.13
CA GLY A 147 11.00 -20.42 8.99
C GLY A 147 12.53 -20.44 9.25
N ARG A 148 13.35 -20.12 8.24
CA ARG A 148 14.81 -20.03 8.40
C ARG A 148 15.19 -18.84 9.29
N THR A 149 14.57 -17.69 9.08
CA THR A 149 14.81 -16.48 9.86
C THR A 149 14.35 -16.65 11.30
N LEU A 150 13.18 -17.25 11.54
CA LEU A 150 12.69 -17.53 12.89
C LEU A 150 13.67 -18.40 13.69
N THR A 151 14.27 -19.40 13.03
CA THR A 151 15.28 -20.26 13.68
C THR A 151 16.52 -19.46 14.08
N ALA A 152 16.99 -18.56 13.23
CA ALA A 152 18.17 -17.74 13.48
C ALA A 152 17.96 -16.68 14.59
N PHE A 153 16.72 -16.22 14.78
CA PHE A 153 16.37 -15.18 15.75
C PHE A 153 15.67 -15.75 17.00
N ARG A 154 15.58 -17.07 17.14
CA ARG A 154 14.79 -17.75 18.19
C ARG A 154 15.12 -17.27 19.60
N ASP A 155 16.40 -17.06 19.88
CA ASP A 155 16.87 -16.69 21.22
C ASP A 155 16.48 -15.25 21.62
N LEU A 156 15.98 -14.45 20.66
CA LEU A 156 15.44 -13.10 20.88
C LEU A 156 13.91 -13.09 21.08
N ASP A 157 13.26 -14.26 21.07
CA ASP A 157 11.81 -14.44 21.21
C ASP A 157 10.96 -13.47 20.35
N PRO A 158 11.12 -13.49 19.02
CA PRO A 158 10.50 -12.50 18.15
C PRO A 158 8.98 -12.68 18.09
N VAL A 159 8.25 -11.57 18.10
CA VAL A 159 6.81 -11.60 17.78
C VAL A 159 6.65 -11.77 16.28
N VAL A 160 6.03 -12.89 15.90
CA VAL A 160 5.79 -13.24 14.50
C VAL A 160 4.51 -12.59 14.01
N LEU A 161 4.58 -11.88 12.89
CA LEU A 161 3.45 -11.20 12.27
C LEU A 161 3.38 -11.52 10.78
N ASP A 162 2.17 -11.84 10.29
CA ASP A 162 1.91 -11.87 8.86
C ASP A 162 1.72 -10.44 8.33
N ARG A 163 1.86 -10.25 7.01
CA ARG A 163 1.63 -8.92 6.40
C ARG A 163 0.20 -8.43 6.61
N SER A 164 -0.75 -9.34 6.64
CA SER A 164 -2.15 -9.02 6.94
C SER A 164 -2.34 -8.54 8.38
N ASP A 165 -1.58 -9.08 9.35
CA ASP A 165 -1.57 -8.56 10.72
C ASP A 165 -0.99 -7.15 10.78
N VAL A 166 0.06 -6.86 10.02
CA VAL A 166 0.60 -5.49 9.93
C VAL A 166 -0.46 -4.52 9.39
N ALA A 167 -1.22 -4.93 8.38
CA ALA A 167 -2.34 -4.13 7.87
C ALA A 167 -3.42 -3.93 8.95
N ARG A 168 -3.78 -4.98 9.68
CA ARG A 168 -4.76 -4.90 10.78
C ARG A 168 -4.29 -3.96 11.91
N LEU A 169 -3.03 -4.09 12.33
CA LEU A 169 -2.41 -3.22 13.35
C LEU A 169 -2.46 -1.74 12.95
N ALA A 170 -2.35 -1.43 11.65
CA ALA A 170 -2.46 -0.06 11.15
C ALA A 170 -3.86 0.54 11.34
N LEU A 171 -4.91 -0.30 11.32
CA LEU A 171 -6.29 0.10 11.60
C LEU A 171 -6.60 0.17 13.10
N GLU A 172 -6.02 -0.74 13.89
CA GLU A 172 -6.14 -0.74 15.35
C GLU A 172 -5.45 0.46 16.01
N ASN A 173 -4.39 0.96 15.37
CA ASN A 173 -3.58 2.07 15.85
C ASN A 173 -3.59 3.23 14.85
N PRO A 174 -4.74 3.90 14.66
CA PRO A 174 -4.87 4.96 13.67
C PRO A 174 -4.07 6.19 14.09
N THR A 175 -3.37 6.81 13.15
CA THR A 175 -2.73 8.12 13.34
C THR A 175 -3.48 9.21 12.59
N THR A 176 -3.39 10.44 13.09
CA THR A 176 -3.91 11.64 12.43
C THR A 176 -2.97 12.18 11.33
N GLY A 177 -1.85 11.49 11.07
CA GLY A 177 -0.83 11.87 10.11
C GLY A 177 -1.35 11.97 8.68
N SER A 178 -0.71 12.86 7.91
CA SER A 178 -1.19 13.40 6.63
C SER A 178 -1.70 12.35 5.64
N LEU A 179 -2.94 12.54 5.19
CA LEU A 179 -3.40 12.05 3.89
C LEU A 179 -2.44 12.60 2.83
N LEU A 180 -2.09 11.80 1.82
CA LEU A 180 -1.28 12.27 0.70
C LEU A 180 -1.99 13.48 0.06
N SER A 181 -1.43 14.68 0.24
CA SER A 181 -1.76 15.82 -0.61
C SER A 181 -0.82 15.78 -1.80
N LEU A 182 -1.20 15.05 -2.83
CA LEU A 182 -0.59 15.22 -4.15
C LEU A 182 -1.03 16.59 -4.64
N ASP A 183 -0.25 17.63 -4.38
CA ASP A 183 -0.49 18.96 -4.92
C ASP A 183 -0.39 18.86 -6.46
N PRO A 184 -1.51 18.91 -7.20
CA PRO A 184 -1.50 18.68 -8.64
C PRO A 184 -0.71 19.75 -9.40
N ALA A 185 -0.35 20.85 -8.73
CA ALA A 185 0.46 21.93 -9.26
C ALA A 185 1.98 21.63 -9.27
N LYS A 186 2.48 20.66 -8.50
CA LYS A 186 3.93 20.42 -8.32
C LYS A 186 4.48 19.17 -9.01
N ASP A 187 3.62 18.22 -9.38
CA ASP A 187 4.00 17.01 -10.11
C ASP A 187 3.09 16.87 -11.35
N PRO A 188 3.51 17.35 -12.54
CA PRO A 188 2.77 17.12 -13.78
C PRO A 188 2.98 15.68 -14.25
N VAL A 189 2.53 14.71 -13.46
CA VAL A 189 2.20 13.40 -14.03
C VAL A 189 0.88 13.62 -14.75
N ALA A 190 0.92 13.59 -16.09
CA ALA A 190 -0.25 13.58 -16.94
C ALA A 190 -1.04 12.29 -16.72
N VAL A 191 -1.63 12.11 -15.53
CA VAL A 191 -2.58 11.05 -15.24
C VAL A 191 -3.91 11.49 -15.84
N ALA A 192 -4.12 11.05 -17.07
CA ALA A 192 -5.40 10.71 -17.66
C ALA A 192 -6.65 11.28 -16.95
N SER A 193 -6.96 12.54 -17.21
CA SER A 193 -8.35 13.00 -17.34
C SER A 193 -9.00 12.37 -18.58
N ARG A 194 -8.99 11.03 -18.64
CA ARG A 194 -9.59 10.22 -19.70
C ARG A 194 -10.74 9.40 -19.12
N ALA A 195 -11.65 10.04 -18.39
CA ALA A 195 -12.91 9.42 -18.03
C ALA A 195 -14.02 10.43 -17.70
N THR A 196 -14.21 11.48 -18.53
CA THR A 196 -15.52 12.14 -18.75
C THR A 196 -15.38 13.22 -19.83
N ASN A 197 -15.48 12.83 -21.11
CA ASN A 197 -15.91 13.62 -22.30
C ASN A 197 -15.38 13.15 -23.66
N ARG A 198 -14.87 11.91 -23.80
CA ARG A 198 -14.27 11.44 -25.06
C ARG A 198 -15.23 10.79 -26.07
N SER A 199 -16.55 10.97 -25.96
CA SER A 199 -17.51 10.35 -26.89
C SER A 199 -18.24 11.29 -27.85
N VAL A 200 -18.05 12.61 -27.80
CA VAL A 200 -18.77 13.54 -28.72
C VAL A 200 -17.84 14.26 -29.69
N THR A 201 -16.64 14.65 -29.26
CA THR A 201 -15.72 15.45 -30.10
C THR A 201 -15.07 14.64 -31.23
N GLY A 202 -14.82 13.34 -31.02
CA GLY A 202 -14.21 12.47 -32.03
C GLY A 202 -15.14 12.13 -33.20
N TYR A 203 -16.44 11.98 -32.95
CA TYR A 203 -17.41 11.81 -34.03
C TYR A 203 -17.62 13.11 -34.81
N MET A 204 -17.60 14.27 -34.14
CA MET A 204 -17.79 15.55 -34.81
C MET A 204 -16.63 15.90 -35.76
N THR A 205 -15.37 15.61 -35.39
CA THR A 205 -14.23 15.82 -36.30
C THR A 205 -14.26 14.87 -37.50
N ILE A 206 -14.63 13.61 -37.31
CA ILE A 206 -14.81 12.66 -38.43
C ILE A 206 -15.93 13.15 -39.37
N LEU A 207 -17.04 13.65 -38.84
CA LEU A 207 -18.16 14.17 -39.62
C LEU A 207 -17.78 15.43 -40.41
N VAL A 208 -17.02 16.35 -39.81
CA VAL A 208 -16.53 17.57 -40.49
C VAL A 208 -15.55 17.23 -41.61
N VAL A 209 -14.63 16.29 -41.38
CA VAL A 209 -13.68 15.85 -42.42
C VAL A 209 -14.40 15.12 -43.55
N ALA A 210 -15.33 14.22 -43.24
CA ALA A 210 -16.12 13.53 -44.25
C ALA A 210 -16.96 14.50 -45.09
N LEU A 211 -17.58 15.51 -44.46
CA LEU A 211 -18.35 16.53 -45.15
C LEU A 211 -17.47 17.41 -46.05
N ALA A 212 -16.27 17.77 -45.59
CA ALA A 212 -15.31 18.55 -46.38
C ALA A 212 -14.82 17.78 -47.61
N VAL A 213 -14.59 16.46 -47.49
CA VAL A 213 -14.20 15.60 -48.61
C VAL A 213 -15.34 15.46 -49.62
N VAL A 214 -16.58 15.27 -49.17
CA VAL A 214 -17.74 15.21 -50.08
C VAL A 214 -17.92 16.54 -50.80
N LEU A 215 -17.84 17.68 -50.10
CA LEU A 215 -17.92 19.01 -50.71
C LEU A 215 -16.83 19.23 -51.75
N ALA A 216 -15.58 18.91 -51.43
CA ALA A 216 -14.45 19.05 -52.34
C ALA A 216 -14.62 18.17 -53.59
N LEU A 217 -15.12 16.94 -53.45
CA LEU A 217 -15.39 16.05 -54.58
C LEU A 217 -16.56 16.54 -55.44
N SER A 218 -17.61 17.12 -54.85
CA SER A 218 -18.74 17.69 -55.61
C SER A 218 -18.42 18.99 -56.35
N PHE A 219 -17.31 19.67 -56.04
CA PHE A 219 -16.82 20.82 -56.81
C PHE A 219 -15.82 20.44 -57.91
N LEU A 220 -15.40 19.17 -57.95
CA LEU A 220 -14.42 18.62 -58.91
C LEU A 220 -15.07 17.79 -60.03
N PHE A 221 -16.40 17.67 -60.05
CA PHE A 221 -17.21 17.04 -61.10
C PHE A 221 -18.26 18.00 -61.65
#